data_AF-A0A0M8XV91-F1
#
_entry.id   AF-A0A0M8XV91-F1
#
_cell.length_a   1.000
_cell.length_b   1.000
_cell.length_c   1.000
_cell.angle_alpha   90.00
_cell.angle_beta   90.00
_cell.angle_gamma   90.00
#
_symmetry.space_group_name_H-M   'P 1'
#
loop_
_entity.id
_entity.type
_entity.pdbx_description
1 polymer ?
#
loop_
_entity_poly.entity_id
_entity_poly.type
_entity_poly.pdbx_seq_one_letter_code
_entity_poly.pdbx_strand_id
1 'polypeptide(L)' 'MFFKWRSFRRDVVTCACEPEWPGLRAVLDGHEVAGVPSPEGSSPLVLMLGLAASCTGCGAEYPYGWAVADRR' A
#
# COMPACT_ATOMS: atom_id res chain seq x y z
N MET A 1 -24.60 38.13 -3.35
CA MET A 1 -24.71 36.72 -3.75
C MET A 1 -23.34 36.06 -3.60
N PHE A 2 -23.31 34.87 -3.00
CA PHE A 2 -22.13 34.18 -2.48
C PHE A 2 -21.54 33.24 -3.53
N PHE A 3 -20.23 33.33 -3.80
CA PHE A 3 -19.45 32.20 -4.31
C PHE A 3 -18.07 32.18 -3.63
N LYS A 4 -18.06 31.77 -2.36
CA LYS A 4 -16.84 31.27 -1.71
C LYS A 4 -16.55 29.91 -2.36
N TRP A 5 -15.81 29.94 -3.46
CA TRP A 5 -15.23 28.73 -4.03
C TRP A 5 -14.09 28.30 -3.10
N ARG A 6 -14.47 27.54 -2.07
CA ARG A 6 -13.53 26.86 -1.20
C ARG A 6 -12.98 25.70 -2.02
N SER A 7 -11.98 26.00 -2.83
CA SER A 7 -11.12 25.00 -3.47
C SER A 7 -10.48 24.19 -2.36
N PHE A 8 -11.15 23.09 -2.00
CA PHE A 8 -10.58 21.95 -1.30
C PHE A 8 -9.48 21.43 -2.23
N ARG A 9 -8.30 22.06 -2.19
CA ARG A 9 -7.08 21.36 -2.53
C ARG A 9 -6.95 20.29 -1.44
N ARG A 10 -7.52 19.11 -1.71
CA ARG A 10 -6.93 17.90 -1.16
C ARG A 10 -5.53 17.91 -1.75
N ASP A 11 -4.57 18.38 -0.96
CA ASP A 11 -3.19 17.94 -1.09
C ASP A 11 -3.24 16.41 -1.11
N VAL A 12 -3.41 15.87 -2.32
CA VAL A 12 -3.05 14.49 -2.62
C VAL A 12 -1.55 14.52 -2.39
N VAL A 13 -1.16 14.20 -1.16
CA VAL A 13 0.22 13.93 -0.87
C VAL A 13 0.53 12.72 -1.74
N THR A 14 1.12 12.97 -2.89
CA THR A 14 1.70 11.95 -3.77
C THR A 14 2.96 11.44 -3.08
N CYS A 15 2.82 10.93 -1.86
CA CYS A 15 3.87 10.14 -1.29
C CYS A 15 3.87 8.85 -2.10
N ALA A 16 4.79 8.76 -3.05
CA ALA A 16 5.21 7.48 -3.58
C ALA A 16 6.34 7.01 -2.67
N CYS A 17 6.27 5.77 -2.19
CA CYS A 17 7.45 5.10 -1.64
C CYS A 17 8.36 4.55 -2.75
N GLU A 18 8.26 5.12 -3.95
CA GLU A 18 9.16 4.83 -5.04
C GLU A 18 10.29 5.87 -4.99
N PRO A 19 11.57 5.46 -5.14
CA PRO A 19 12.07 4.13 -5.44
C PRO A 19 12.38 3.24 -4.22
N GLU A 20 12.54 3.83 -3.04
CA GLU A 20 12.88 3.13 -1.80
C GLU A 20 11.61 2.70 -1.07
N TRP A 21 11.20 1.44 -1.22
CA TRP A 21 10.05 0.89 -0.49
C TRP A 21 10.51 0.41 0.89
N PRO A 22 10.41 1.23 1.97
CA PRO A 22 11.02 0.91 3.27
C PRO A 22 10.36 -0.30 3.96
N GLY A 23 9.12 -0.60 3.59
CA GLY A 23 8.34 -1.71 4.09
C GLY A 23 6.95 -1.69 3.48
N LEU A 24 6.42 -2.89 3.23
CA LEU A 24 5.04 -3.07 2.79
C LEU A 24 4.20 -3.50 3.98
N ARG A 25 2.94 -3.07 4.00
CA ARG A 25 1.91 -3.54 4.90
C ARG A 25 0.68 -3.87 4.09
N ALA A 26 -0.07 -4.87 4.53
CA ALA A 26 -1.35 -5.21 3.95
C ALA A 26 -2.35 -5.48 5.07
N VAL A 27 -3.63 -5.38 4.76
CA VAL A 27 -4.70 -5.72 5.71
C VAL A 27 -5.30 -7.05 5.30
N LEU A 28 -5.10 -8.05 6.13
CA LEU A 28 -5.66 -9.39 5.97
C LEU A 28 -6.70 -9.61 7.07
N ASP A 29 -7.97 -9.76 6.69
CA ASP A 29 -9.07 -10.03 7.63
C ASP A 29 -9.17 -8.99 8.77
N GLY A 30 -8.85 -7.73 8.49
CA GLY A 30 -8.81 -6.65 9.48
C GLY A 30 -7.50 -6.58 10.30
N HIS A 31 -6.56 -7.48 10.08
CA HIS A 31 -5.24 -7.48 10.73
C HIS A 31 -4.17 -6.90 9.79
N GLU A 32 -3.37 -5.95 10.29
CA GLU A 32 -2.22 -5.45 9.55
C GLU A 32 -1.08 -6.48 9.57
N VAL A 33 -0.69 -6.94 8.38
CA VAL A 33 0.42 -7.87 8.17
C VAL A 33 1.55 -7.16 7.44
N ALA A 34 2.79 -7.46 7.82
CA ALA A 34 3.96 -6.95 7.11
C ALA A 34 4.09 -7.70 5.78
N GLY A 35 4.45 -6.99 4.72
CA GLY A 35 4.75 -7.53 3.41
C GLY A 35 6.20 -7.28 3.03
N VAL A 36 6.73 -8.14 2.16
CA VAL A 36 8.03 -7.98 1.53
C VAL A 36 7.88 -8.03 0.02
N PRO A 37 8.64 -7.21 -0.74
CA PRO A 37 8.67 -7.30 -2.19
C PRO A 37 9.21 -8.68 -2.59
N SER A 38 8.53 -9.34 -3.53
CA SER A 38 8.88 -10.69 -3.99
C SER A 38 9.21 -10.62 -5.48
N PRO A 39 10.48 -10.82 -5.88
CA PRO A 39 10.86 -10.76 -7.29
C PRO A 39 10.21 -11.87 -8.13
N GLU A 40 9.80 -12.97 -7.49
CA GLU A 40 9.10 -14.09 -8.15
C GLU A 40 7.60 -13.82 -8.37
N GLY A 41 7.10 -12.66 -7.94
CA GLY A 41 5.68 -12.29 -8.04
C GLY A 41 4.95 -12.39 -6.71
N SER A 42 3.64 -12.12 -6.73
CA SER A 42 2.82 -12.15 -5.53
C SER A 42 2.69 -13.56 -4.95
N SER A 43 2.74 -13.69 -3.63
CA SER A 43 2.57 -15.00 -3.01
C SER A 43 1.19 -15.60 -3.32
N PRO A 44 1.05 -16.93 -3.38
CA PRO A 44 -0.22 -17.58 -3.66
C PRO A 44 -1.33 -17.12 -2.72
N LEU A 45 -1.03 -16.93 -1.43
CA LEU A 45 -1.97 -16.39 -0.44
C LEU A 45 -2.48 -14.99 -0.81
N VAL A 46 -1.58 -14.07 -1.21
CA VAL A 46 -1.93 -12.71 -1.62
C VAL A 46 -2.85 -12.73 -2.84
N LEU A 47 -2.55 -13.59 -3.81
CA LEU A 47 -3.36 -13.73 -5.03
C LEU A 47 -4.74 -14.35 -4.74
N MET A 48 -4.80 -15.41 -3.94
CA MET A 48 -6.06 -16.08 -3.60
C MET A 48 -7.00 -15.17 -2.79
N LEU A 49 -6.45 -14.27 -1.98
CA LEU A 49 -7.20 -13.36 -1.11
C LEU A 49 -7.38 -11.97 -1.71
N GLY A 50 -6.79 -11.68 -2.88
CA GLY A 50 -6.85 -10.38 -3.54
C GLY A 50 -6.28 -9.23 -2.69
N LEU A 51 -5.22 -9.50 -1.92
CA LEU A 51 -4.66 -8.51 -1.00
C LEU A 51 -3.87 -7.45 -1.76
N ALA A 52 -4.06 -6.18 -1.38
CA ALA A 52 -3.24 -5.06 -1.81
C ALA A 52 -2.20 -4.74 -0.74
N ALA A 53 -0.94 -4.60 -1.15
CA ALA A 53 0.10 -4.04 -0.29
C ALA A 53 0.10 -2.52 -0.40
N SER A 54 0.43 -1.88 0.71
CA SER A 54 0.62 -0.44 0.81
C SER A 54 1.94 -0.17 1.51
N CYS A 55 2.60 0.93 1.16
CA CYS A 55 3.81 1.33 1.87
C CYS A 55 3.51 1.70 3.33
N THR A 56 4.42 1.36 4.24
CA THR A 56 4.33 1.76 5.66
C THR A 56 4.55 3.25 5.88
N GLY A 57 5.36 3.90 5.03
CA GLY A 57 5.67 5.33 5.16
C GLY A 57 4.48 6.25 4.88
N CYS A 58 3.72 5.96 3.83
CA CYS A 58 2.64 6.84 3.37
C CYS A 58 1.32 6.17 3.01
N GLY A 59 1.28 4.83 2.96
CA GLY A 59 0.10 4.09 2.50
C GLY A 59 -0.11 4.08 0.99
N ALA A 60 0.89 4.41 0.17
CA ALA A 60 0.79 4.25 -1.28
C ALA A 60 0.65 2.78 -1.66
N GLU A 61 -0.27 2.48 -2.59
CA GLU A 61 -0.49 1.13 -3.11
C GLU A 61 0.75 0.63 -3.87
N TYR A 62 1.14 -0.62 -3.60
CA TYR A 62 2.29 -1.27 -4.23
C TYR A 62 1.83 -2.06 -5.46
N PRO A 63 2.23 -1.66 -6.68
CA PRO A 63 1.71 -2.27 -7.92
C PRO A 63 2.44 -3.56 -8.33
N TYR A 64 3.53 -3.94 -7.64
CA TYR A 64 4.36 -5.08 -8.03
C TYR A 64 4.10 -6.33 -7.17
N GLY A 65 4.74 -7.45 -7.52
CA GLY A 65 4.64 -8.71 -6.78
C GLY A 65 5.18 -8.62 -5.36
N TRP A 66 4.41 -9.13 -4.38
CA TRP A 66 4.79 -9.11 -2.97
C TRP A 66 4.24 -10.32 -2.19
N ALA A 67 4.86 -10.62 -1.06
CA ALA A 67 4.48 -11.70 -0.17
C ALA A 67 4.29 -11.19 1.26
N VAL A 68 3.44 -11.85 2.05
CA VAL A 68 3.37 -11.59 3.50
C VAL A 68 4.67 -12.06 4.12
N ALA A 69 5.30 -11.20 4.92
CA ALA A 69 6.47 -11.55 5.70
C ALA A 69 6.04 -12.54 6.79
N ASP A 70 6.51 -13.79 6.68
CA ASP A 70 6.29 -14.80 7.71
C ASP A 70 7.01 -14.36 8.99
N ARG A 71 6.26 -14.02 10.05
CA ARG A 71 6.83 -13.79 11.39
C ARG A 71 7.18 -15.16 11.98
N ARG A 72 8.37 -15.64 11.68
CA ARG A 72 8.94 -16.81 12.36
C ARG A 72 9.43 -16.47 13.76
#